data_AF-A0A922M7M5-F1
#
_entry.id   AF-A0A922M7M5-F1
#
_cell.length_a   1.000
_cell.length_b   1.000
_cell.length_c   1.000
_cell.angle_alpha   90.00
_cell.angle_beta   90.00
_cell.angle_gamma   90.00
#
_symmetry.space_group_name_H-M   'P 1'
#
loop_
_entity.id
_entity.type
_entity.pdbx_description
1 polymer ?
#
loop_
_entity_poly.entity_id
_entity_poly.type
_entity_poly.pdbx_seq_one_letter_code
_entity_poly.pdbx_strand_id
1 'polypeptide(L)'
;MRQSHDINSERYNKRRRVCNYEVGDVVWKRTKFLSNANQAFMSKLAPKFEKAIIAEKISKDVYKLKSPRGKDLGEWHSCDLKRLV
;
A
#
# COMPACT_ATOMS: atom_id res chain seq x y z
N MET A 1 0.16 -35.65 -10.82
CA MET A 1 0.34 -34.75 -9.65
C MET A 1 0.21 -33.25 -9.97
N ARG A 2 -0.04 -32.80 -11.22
CA ARG A 2 -0.15 -31.37 -11.56
C ARG A 2 -1.56 -30.77 -11.37
N GLN A 3 -2.62 -31.52 -11.66
CA GLN A 3 -3.98 -30.99 -11.64
C GLN A 3 -4.47 -30.45 -10.29
N SER A 4 -4.06 -31.07 -9.17
CA SER A 4 -4.44 -30.56 -7.84
C SER A 4 -3.79 -29.19 -7.53
N HIS A 5 -2.55 -28.98 -8.01
CA HIS A 5 -1.86 -27.70 -7.83
C HIS A 5 -2.53 -26.58 -8.63
N ASP A 6 -2.92 -26.87 -9.88
CA ASP A 6 -3.55 -25.89 -10.76
C ASP A 6 -4.92 -25.45 -10.20
N ILE A 7 -5.77 -26.41 -9.82
CA ILE A 7 -7.10 -26.15 -9.22
C ILE A 7 -6.97 -25.33 -7.92
N ASN A 8 -5.98 -25.65 -7.08
CA ASN A 8 -5.75 -24.91 -5.84
C ASN A 8 -5.23 -23.50 -6.11
N SER A 9 -4.33 -23.34 -7.09
CA SER A 9 -3.76 -22.05 -7.46
C SER A 9 -4.84 -21.10 -8.01
N GLU A 10 -5.75 -21.59 -8.85
CA GLU A 10 -6.86 -20.82 -9.38
C GLU A 10 -7.79 -20.33 -8.26
N ARG A 11 -8.15 -21.22 -7.32
CA ARG A 11 -9.01 -20.87 -6.19
C ARG A 11 -8.35 -19.86 -5.26
N TYR A 12 -7.07 -20.05 -4.94
CA TYR A 12 -6.31 -19.20 -4.03
C TYR A 12 -6.06 -17.81 -4.63
N ASN A 13 -5.69 -17.75 -5.91
CA ASN A 13 -5.35 -16.49 -6.59
C ASN A 13 -6.58 -15.68 -7.01
N LYS A 14 -7.79 -16.24 -6.99
CA LYS A 14 -9.02 -15.58 -7.49
C LYS A 14 -9.33 -14.23 -6.86
N ARG A 15 -8.90 -14.00 -5.60
CA ARG A 15 -9.10 -12.74 -4.87
C ARG A 15 -7.85 -11.86 -4.79
N ARG A 16 -6.73 -12.29 -5.38
CA ARG A 16 -5.47 -11.55 -5.34
C ARG A 16 -5.59 -10.34 -6.26
N ARG A 17 -5.43 -9.14 -5.70
CA ARG A 17 -5.30 -7.92 -6.51
C ARG A 17 -3.88 -7.87 -7.05
N VAL A 18 -3.73 -7.89 -8.37
CA VAL A 18 -2.44 -7.64 -9.02
C VAL A 18 -2.24 -6.13 -9.06
N CYS A 19 -1.62 -5.59 -8.00
CA CYS A 19 -1.28 -4.17 -7.92
C CYS A 19 0.20 -4.00 -8.30
N ASN A 20 0.45 -3.78 -9.59
CA ASN A 20 1.76 -3.36 -10.07
C ASN A 20 1.78 -1.84 -10.17
N TYR A 21 2.81 -1.25 -9.57
CA TYR A 21 3.03 0.18 -9.63
C TYR A 21 4.43 0.47 -10.17
N GLU A 22 4.58 1.64 -10.80
CA GLU A 22 5.84 2.10 -11.35
C GLU A 22 6.45 3.20 -10.49
N VAL A 23 7.77 3.37 -10.59
CA VAL A 23 8.47 4.45 -9.90
C VAL A 23 7.98 5.80 -10.46
N GLY A 24 7.57 6.70 -9.58
CA GLY A 24 6.95 7.98 -9.96
C GLY A 24 5.42 7.98 -9.90
N ASP A 25 4.76 6.82 -9.80
CA ASP A 25 3.31 6.76 -9.66
C ASP A 25 2.86 7.45 -8.37
N VAL A 26 1.80 8.26 -8.48
CA VAL A 26 1.11 8.83 -7.33
C VAL A 26 0.08 7.82 -6.83
N VAL A 27 0.18 7.44 -5.56
CA VAL A 27 -0.67 6.45 -4.92
C VAL A 27 -1.29 6.99 -3.64
N TRP A 28 -2.44 6.44 -3.28
CA TRP A 28 -3.04 6.61 -1.97
C TRP A 28 -2.48 5.54 -1.03
N LYS A 29 -1.74 5.98 -0.01
CA LYS A 29 -1.19 5.15 1.06
C LYS A 29 -2.15 5.17 2.25
N ARG A 30 -2.50 4.00 2.78
CA ARG A 30 -3.30 3.91 4.01
C ARG A 30 -2.53 4.45 5.21
N THR A 31 -3.17 5.32 5.99
CA THR A 31 -2.61 5.84 7.25
C THR A 31 -2.94 4.91 8.41
N LYS A 32 -2.02 4.85 9.39
CA LYS A 32 -2.14 4.03 10.61
C LYS A 32 -1.91 4.92 11.83
N PHE A 33 -2.70 5.99 11.94
CA PHE A 33 -2.58 6.95 13.03
C PHE A 33 -3.07 6.35 14.36
N LEU A 34 -2.38 6.69 15.45
CA LEU A 34 -2.82 6.42 16.81
C LEU A 34 -3.40 7.71 17.42
N SER A 35 -4.47 7.60 18.20
CA SER A 35 -5.00 8.75 18.94
C SER A 35 -4.00 9.17 20.01
N ASN A 36 -3.85 10.48 20.20
CA ASN A 36 -2.96 11.03 21.22
C ASN A 36 -3.68 12.16 21.97
N ALA A 37 -4.05 11.90 23.21
CA ALA A 37 -4.77 12.86 24.05
C ALA A 37 -3.93 14.10 24.38
N ASN A 38 -2.62 13.94 24.59
CA ASN A 38 -1.71 15.05 24.92
C ASN A 38 -1.60 16.07 23.78
N GLN A 39 -1.79 15.62 22.53
CA GLN A 39 -1.78 16.48 21.34
C GLN A 39 -3.19 16.84 20.87
N ALA A 40 -4.23 16.55 21.66
CA ALA A 40 -5.63 16.69 21.28
C ALA A 40 -5.96 16.06 19.91
N PHE A 41 -5.29 14.96 19.56
CA PHE A 41 -5.40 14.31 18.26
C PHE A 41 -6.25 13.04 18.33
N MET A 42 -7.31 13.01 17.54
CA MET A 42 -8.21 11.86 17.43
C MET A 42 -8.01 11.15 16.09
N SER A 43 -7.51 9.91 16.10
CA SER A 43 -7.28 9.14 14.86
C SER A 43 -8.58 8.87 14.09
N LYS A 44 -9.73 8.85 14.78
CA LYS A 44 -11.06 8.66 14.17
C LYS A 44 -11.44 9.76 13.18
N LEU A 45 -10.95 10.98 13.39
CA LEU A 45 -11.19 12.13 12.52
C LEU A 45 -10.07 12.35 11.50
N ALA A 46 -8.97 11.58 11.61
CA ALA A 46 -7.85 11.72 10.71
C ALA A 46 -8.14 11.12 9.32
N PRO A 47 -7.52 11.66 8.24
CA PRO A 47 -7.66 11.10 6.90
C PRO A 47 -7.21 9.65 6.87
N LYS A 48 -8.02 8.77 6.26
CA LYS A 48 -7.76 7.33 6.15
C LYS A 48 -6.68 6.98 5.11
N PHE A 49 -6.47 7.88 4.14
CA PHE A 49 -5.48 7.73 3.09
C PHE A 49 -4.75 9.05 2.86
N GLU A 50 -3.47 8.95 2.57
CA GLU A 50 -2.60 10.07 2.23
C GLU A 50 -1.96 9.86 0.86
N LYS A 51 -1.70 10.97 0.15
CA LYS A 51 -0.98 10.91 -1.12
C LYS A 51 0.49 10.60 -0.87
N ALA A 52 1.01 9.63 -1.60
CA ALA A 52 2.41 9.26 -1.64
C ALA A 52 2.84 9.04 -3.09
N ILE A 53 4.14 9.12 -3.34
CA ILE A 53 4.75 8.84 -4.63
C ILE A 53 5.65 7.62 -4.43
N ILE A 54 5.67 6.72 -5.40
CA ILE A 54 6.58 5.57 -5.36
C ILE A 54 7.98 6.06 -5.71
N ALA A 55 8.91 5.87 -4.76
CA ALA A 55 10.31 6.22 -4.92
C ALA A 55 11.11 5.07 -5.53
N GLU A 56 10.82 3.84 -5.10
CA GLU A 56 11.58 2.66 -5.51
C GLU A 56 10.73 1.39 -5.38
N LYS A 57 10.98 0.40 -6.24
CA LYS A 57 10.40 -0.93 -6.13
C LYS A 57 11.42 -1.87 -5.48
N ILE A 58 11.14 -2.29 -4.25
CA ILE A 58 12.04 -3.17 -3.49
C ILE A 58 11.77 -4.64 -3.85
N SER A 59 10.50 -5.01 -3.95
CA SER A 59 10.11 -6.37 -4.33
C SER A 59 8.81 -6.38 -5.15
N LYS A 60 8.27 -7.56 -5.43
CA LYS A 60 7.01 -7.72 -6.15
C LYS A 60 5.85 -6.98 -5.47
N ASP A 61 5.83 -7.02 -4.14
CA ASP A 61 4.73 -6.50 -3.33
C ASP A 61 5.17 -5.38 -2.37
N VAL A 62 6.46 -5.04 -2.27
CA VAL A 62 6.97 -3.99 -1.37
C VAL A 62 7.58 -2.84 -2.17
N TYR A 63 7.17 -1.62 -1.82
CA TYR A 63 7.58 -0.38 -2.48
C TYR A 63 8.06 0.63 -1.44
N LYS A 64 9.12 1.38 -1.75
CA LYS A 64 9.53 2.53 -0.97
C LYS A 64 8.73 3.75 -1.42
N LEU A 65 8.16 4.46 -0.45
CA LEU A 65 7.33 5.63 -0.70
C LEU A 65 8.02 6.91 -0.27
N LYS A 66 7.73 7.99 -1.00
CA LYS A 66 8.05 9.37 -0.62
C LYS A 66 6.78 10.20 -0.55
N SER A 67 6.75 11.14 0.37
CA SER A 67 5.72 12.18 0.43
C SER A 67 5.85 13.08 -0.81
N PRO A 68 4.76 13.72 -1.29
CA PRO A 68 4.84 14.78 -2.29
C PRO A 68 5.81 15.91 -1.89
N ARG A 69 6.07 16.09 -0.59
CA ARG A 69 7.02 17.07 -0.05
C ARG A 69 8.47 16.56 0.02
N GLY A 70 8.76 15.37 -0.50
CA GLY A 70 10.10 14.77 -0.52
C GLY A 70 10.52 14.03 0.76
N LYS A 71 9.66 13.92 1.78
CA LYS A 71 9.95 13.12 2.98
C LYS A 71 9.83 11.63 2.69
N ASP A 72 10.82 10.84 3.07
CA ASP A 72 10.74 9.37 3.01
C ASP A 72 9.66 8.83 3.96
N LEU A 73 8.77 7.99 3.43
CA LEU A 73 7.66 7.35 4.15
C LEU A 73 7.92 5.87 4.48
N GLY A 74 9.12 5.38 4.15
CA GLY A 74 9.54 4.00 4.37
C GLY A 74 8.97 3.01 3.35
N GLU A 75 8.99 1.74 3.73
CA GLU A 75 8.60 0.61 2.90
C GLU A 75 7.15 0.20 3.16
N TRP A 76 6.39 -0.04 2.09
CA TRP A 76 4.97 -0.32 2.16
C TRP A 76 4.57 -1.47 1.26
N HIS A 77 3.64 -2.28 1.74
CA HIS A 77 3.08 -3.40 0.99
C HIS A 77 2.01 -2.93 0.00
N SER A 78 1.96 -3.56 -1.18
CA SER A 78 1.03 -3.27 -2.28
C SER A 78 -0.44 -3.26 -1.87
N CYS A 79 -0.80 -4.12 -0.91
CA CYS A 79 -2.14 -4.19 -0.28
C CYS A 79 -2.57 -2.93 0.47
N ASP A 80 -1.62 -2.16 1.03
CA ASP A 80 -1.89 -0.91 1.75
C ASP A 80 -1.92 0.31 0.81
N LEU A 81 -1.69 0.09 -0.49
CA LEU A 81 -1.70 1.11 -1.53
C LEU A 81 -2.96 1.01 -2.39
N LYS A 82 -3.42 2.15 -2.87
CA LYS A 82 -4.49 2.27 -3.85
C LYS A 82 -4.04 3.20 -4.97
N ARG A 83 -4.25 2.80 -6.22
CA ARG A 83 -3.99 3.63 -7.40
C ARG A 83 -4.88 4.88 -7.36
N LEU A 84 -4.31 6.04 -7.68
CA LEU A 84 -5.08 7.24 -7.99
C LEU A 84 -5.68 7.02 -9.39
N VAL A 85 -6.99 6.84 -9.47
CA VAL A 85 -7.74 6.79 -10.73
C VAL A 85 -8.03 8.22 -11.15
#